data_AF-A0A223AVN1-F1
#
_entry.id   AF-A0A223AVN1-F1
#
_cell.length_a   1.000
_cell.length_b   1.000
_cell.length_c   1.000
_cell.angle_alpha   90.00
_cell.angle_beta   90.00
_cell.angle_gamma   90.00
#
_symmetry.space_group_name_H-M   'P 1'
#
loop_
_entity.id
_entity.type
_entity.pdbx_description
1 polymer ?
#
loop_
_entity_poly.entity_id
_entity_poly.type
_entity_poly.pdbx_seq_one_letter_code
_entity_poly.pdbx_strand_id
1 'polypeptide(L)'
;MSLYDLNDLYQKLKYDPMCREEVLEYYRNADIEEKDSAQSSLLHIAAEHGDSLAIEVLLNRGMDANIENSEAEKPLHRLAEETRHINNGEEIAKCAELLLDAKASVLRKDRFGRTPVILAAKNAYYEILKVFIDRGLKLSLKNSEGNSALHIACQYFSDYDEEDEERYFKTIKYLLEAGLDPNEKNNDDETAIDIAIRRSNKKITALLLGNYDEENPNELLIQTGGLSLHRAIENKDYEAVNALIKLGADVNAFSEEEDTLFREMTPLGIAFYMFDEYSVKALLEAGADVNLKTTEENTALGEILGYMKDNYFSFNKIPLIEELLKLLLDNGLKINDTVDKKGNTAFIKACKSIDENNLSNGKTLAAVVAKFLLKENCDINSTNLYGQTALMFLCASRDVEAQDLQIQVLEAGADVGTMDKNGDTPLIYAAKNRNANSGKEMAELLFDFGDPKLEHVNNDGKTALEIATDLNNEEFVKFLLTKM
;
A
#
# COMPACT_ATOMS: atom_id res chain seq x y z
N MET A 1 40.83 13.37 40.46
CA MET A 1 40.18 12.69 39.34
C MET A 1 38.82 13.34 39.20
N SER A 2 38.47 13.77 38.01
CA SER A 2 37.22 14.43 37.65
C SER A 2 36.31 13.47 36.91
N LEU A 3 35.04 13.80 36.74
CA LEU A 3 34.12 13.07 35.86
C LEU A 3 34.66 12.85 34.43
N TYR A 4 35.47 13.78 33.89
CA TYR A 4 36.14 13.60 32.60
C TYR A 4 37.14 12.44 32.63
N ASP A 5 37.87 12.27 33.73
CA ASP A 5 38.82 11.17 33.90
C ASP A 5 38.10 9.82 34.05
N LEU A 6 36.86 9.81 34.56
CA LEU A 6 36.04 8.60 34.74
C LEU A 6 35.59 7.99 33.40
N ASN A 7 35.16 8.83 32.44
CA ASN A 7 34.80 8.35 31.11
C ASN A 7 36.01 7.74 30.38
N ASP A 8 37.19 8.35 30.53
CA ASP A 8 38.44 7.79 30.01
C ASP A 8 38.79 6.44 30.68
N LEU A 9 38.51 6.28 31.97
CA LEU A 9 38.70 5.00 32.66
C LEU A 9 37.75 3.92 32.13
N TYR A 10 36.47 4.24 31.88
CA TYR A 10 35.55 3.30 31.24
C TYR A 10 35.99 2.90 29.83
N GLN A 11 36.53 3.83 29.04
CA GLN A 11 37.11 3.50 27.73
C GLN A 11 38.32 2.57 27.85
N LYS A 12 39.18 2.77 28.85
CA LYS A 12 40.33 1.90 29.11
C LYS A 12 39.92 0.51 29.61
N LEU A 13 38.86 0.42 30.42
CA LEU A 13 38.35 -0.83 30.98
C LEU A 13 38.02 -1.86 29.91
N LYS A 14 37.66 -1.41 28.70
CA LYS A 14 37.43 -2.26 27.52
C LYS A 14 38.65 -3.11 27.12
N TYR A 15 39.85 -2.60 27.36
CA TYR A 15 41.11 -3.22 26.90
C TYR A 15 42.01 -3.64 28.07
N ASP A 16 41.80 -3.07 29.26
CA ASP A 16 42.55 -3.40 30.45
C ASP A 16 41.62 -3.59 31.67
N PRO A 17 41.27 -4.86 31.98
CA PRO A 17 40.47 -5.19 33.16
C PRO A 17 41.12 -4.77 34.49
N MET A 18 42.42 -4.48 34.53
CA MET A 18 43.10 -4.04 35.76
C MET A 18 42.68 -2.63 36.19
N CYS A 19 42.17 -1.80 35.27
CA CYS A 19 41.59 -0.48 35.59
C CYS A 19 40.26 -0.56 36.35
N ARG A 20 39.70 -1.77 36.55
CA ARG A 20 38.42 -1.97 37.27
C ARG A 20 38.45 -1.40 38.68
N GLU A 21 39.54 -1.65 39.41
CA GLU A 21 39.67 -1.17 40.79
C GLU A 21 39.80 0.36 40.83
N GLU A 22 40.41 0.99 39.83
CA GLU A 22 40.51 2.45 39.73
C GLU A 22 39.13 3.10 39.55
N VAL A 23 38.27 2.51 38.71
CA VAL A 23 36.87 2.95 38.54
C VAL A 23 36.11 2.85 39.86
N LEU A 24 36.21 1.70 40.55
CA LEU A 24 35.52 1.50 41.83
C LEU A 24 36.06 2.42 42.92
N GLU A 25 37.37 2.63 42.98
CA GLU A 25 37.99 3.53 43.96
C GLU A 25 37.58 4.98 43.73
N TYR A 26 37.40 5.40 42.47
CA TYR A 26 36.78 6.68 42.17
C TYR A 26 35.36 6.74 42.74
N TYR A 27 34.48 5.79 42.42
CA TYR A 27 33.11 5.80 42.94
C TYR A 27 32.98 5.63 44.46
N ARG A 28 33.98 5.07 45.15
CA ARG A 28 34.04 5.00 46.62
C ARG A 28 34.42 6.32 47.28
N ASN A 29 35.19 7.17 46.60
CA ASN A 29 35.75 8.39 47.18
C ASN A 29 35.18 9.69 46.61
N ALA A 30 34.60 9.66 45.41
CA ALA A 30 33.97 10.82 44.78
C ALA A 30 32.85 11.39 45.67
N ASP A 31 32.60 12.69 45.52
CA ASP A 31 31.50 13.37 46.20
C ASP A 31 30.17 12.90 45.57
N ILE A 32 29.22 12.43 46.41
CA ILE A 32 27.94 11.91 45.92
C ILE A 32 27.06 12.99 45.29
N GLU A 33 27.34 14.26 45.60
CA GLU A 33 26.68 15.42 45.00
C GLU A 33 27.34 15.88 43.68
N GLU A 34 28.44 15.24 43.27
CA GLU A 34 29.11 15.52 41.99
C GLU A 34 28.18 15.21 40.81
N LYS A 35 28.12 16.14 39.85
CA LYS A 35 27.30 16.05 38.65
C LYS A 35 28.07 16.49 37.42
N ASP A 36 27.75 15.88 36.28
CA ASP A 36 28.31 16.27 34.99
C ASP A 36 27.62 17.53 34.40
N SER A 37 27.97 17.88 33.17
CA SER A 37 27.38 19.01 32.44
C SER A 37 25.88 18.83 32.13
N ALA A 38 25.37 17.61 32.07
CA ALA A 38 23.96 17.27 31.92
C ALA A 38 23.23 17.12 33.26
N GLN A 39 23.86 17.53 34.36
CA GLN A 39 23.36 17.34 35.73
C GLN A 39 23.16 15.86 36.11
N SER A 40 23.79 14.93 35.39
CA SER A 40 23.79 13.51 35.69
C SER A 40 24.66 13.25 36.92
N SER A 41 24.08 12.57 37.90
CA SER A 41 24.82 12.11 39.08
C SER A 41 25.73 10.92 38.76
N LEU A 42 26.63 10.59 39.68
CA LEU A 42 27.46 9.37 39.57
C LEU A 42 26.64 8.10 39.30
N LEU A 43 25.42 8.01 39.84
CA LEU A 43 24.54 6.86 39.64
C LEU A 43 23.94 6.80 38.23
N HIS A 44 23.71 7.96 37.58
CA HIS A 44 23.33 7.99 36.17
C HIS A 44 24.45 7.48 35.28
N ILE A 45 25.69 7.90 35.56
CA ILE A 45 26.87 7.53 34.77
C ILE A 45 27.17 6.03 34.93
N ALA A 46 27.12 5.51 36.16
CA ALA A 46 27.28 4.07 36.40
C ALA A 46 26.20 3.24 35.68
N ALA A 47 24.96 3.74 35.63
CA ALA A 47 23.86 3.09 34.92
C ALA A 47 24.01 3.14 33.40
N GLU A 48 24.44 4.26 32.83
CA GLU A 48 24.77 4.40 31.41
C GLU A 48 25.85 3.41 30.95
N HIS A 49 26.86 3.18 31.79
CA HIS A 49 27.90 2.20 31.49
C HIS A 49 27.51 0.75 31.80
N GLY A 50 26.31 0.50 32.35
CA GLY A 50 25.86 -0.84 32.74
C GLY A 50 26.76 -1.47 33.79
N ASP A 51 27.21 -0.70 34.78
CA ASP A 51 28.20 -1.13 35.77
C ASP A 51 27.55 -1.52 37.11
N SER A 52 27.28 -2.83 37.30
CA SER A 52 26.53 -3.30 38.48
C SER A 52 27.30 -3.07 39.77
N LEU A 53 28.64 -3.18 39.77
CA LEU A 53 29.44 -2.96 40.98
C LEU A 53 29.50 -1.48 41.36
N ALA A 54 29.62 -0.57 40.38
CA ALA A 54 29.57 0.86 40.66
C ALA A 54 28.18 1.27 41.17
N ILE A 55 27.11 0.77 40.55
CA ILE A 55 25.73 0.95 41.05
C ILE A 55 25.62 0.47 42.50
N GLU A 56 26.09 -0.73 42.81
CA GLU A 56 26.05 -1.30 44.16
C GLU A 56 26.80 -0.42 45.18
N VAL A 57 28.02 0.04 44.84
CA VAL A 57 28.79 0.96 45.68
C VAL A 57 28.01 2.25 45.96
N LEU A 58 27.46 2.87 44.92
CA LEU A 58 26.77 4.16 45.03
C LEU A 58 25.44 4.04 45.80
N LEU A 59 24.69 2.96 45.59
CA LEU A 59 23.47 2.68 46.35
C LEU A 59 23.78 2.40 47.83
N ASN A 60 24.85 1.66 48.14
CA ASN A 60 25.31 1.44 49.52
C ASN A 60 25.78 2.75 50.21
N ARG A 61 26.18 3.75 49.42
CA ARG A 61 26.49 5.11 49.89
C ARG A 61 25.23 5.98 50.06
N GLY A 62 24.04 5.45 49.81
CA GLY A 62 22.76 6.11 50.08
C GLY A 62 22.25 7.01 48.95
N MET A 63 22.78 6.88 47.72
CA MET A 63 22.27 7.65 46.58
C MET A 63 20.83 7.25 46.25
N ASP A 64 19.99 8.26 45.95
CA ASP A 64 18.60 8.03 45.54
C ASP A 64 18.56 7.42 44.13
N ALA A 65 17.98 6.22 44.02
CA ALA A 65 17.80 5.52 42.75
C ALA A 65 16.80 6.23 41.79
N ASN A 66 16.08 7.25 42.26
CA ASN A 66 15.17 8.08 41.48
C ASN A 66 15.68 9.52 41.25
N ILE A 67 16.96 9.80 41.54
CA ILE A 67 17.58 11.10 41.27
C ILE A 67 17.40 11.51 39.80
N GLU A 68 17.13 12.79 39.57
CA GLU A 68 16.87 13.36 38.23
C GLU A 68 18.07 14.15 37.70
N ASN A 69 18.38 13.96 36.41
CA ASN A 69 19.32 14.81 35.67
C ASN A 69 18.59 16.02 35.00
N SER A 70 19.29 16.76 34.13
CA SER A 70 18.70 17.91 33.45
C SER A 70 17.57 17.53 32.52
N GLU A 71 17.42 16.29 32.06
CA GLU A 71 16.34 15.83 31.19
C GLU A 71 15.23 15.09 31.95
N ALA A 72 15.22 15.21 33.29
CA ALA A 72 14.34 14.46 34.19
C ALA A 72 14.48 12.92 34.06
N GLU A 73 15.56 12.46 33.41
CA GLU A 73 15.93 11.06 33.36
C GLU A 73 16.37 10.61 34.76
N LYS A 74 16.23 9.31 35.00
CA LYS A 74 16.67 8.64 36.23
C LYS A 74 17.74 7.62 35.85
N PRO A 75 18.51 7.07 36.79
CA PRO A 75 19.47 6.02 36.49
C PRO A 75 18.89 4.88 35.63
N LEU A 76 17.65 4.46 35.90
CA LEU A 76 16.98 3.42 35.12
C LEU A 76 16.63 3.85 33.67
N HIS A 77 16.44 5.14 33.39
CA HIS A 77 16.31 5.64 32.02
C HIS A 77 17.64 5.56 31.28
N ARG A 78 18.74 6.00 31.93
CA ARG A 78 20.09 5.97 31.33
C ARG A 78 20.55 4.54 31.02
N LEU A 79 20.28 3.59 31.92
CA LEU A 79 20.51 2.17 31.69
C LEU A 79 19.78 1.66 30.43
N ALA A 80 18.61 2.23 30.12
CA ALA A 80 17.77 1.80 29.01
C ALA A 80 17.97 2.60 27.70
N GLU A 81 18.71 3.73 27.71
CA GLU A 81 18.88 4.59 26.53
C GLU A 81 20.11 4.20 25.69
N GLU A 82 21.29 4.00 26.28
CA GLU A 82 22.52 3.68 25.55
C GLU A 82 23.56 2.97 26.43
N THR A 83 23.59 1.63 26.47
CA THR A 83 24.74 0.86 26.95
C THR A 83 25.58 0.42 25.75
N ARG A 84 26.69 1.13 25.50
CA ARG A 84 27.59 0.83 24.35
C ARG A 84 28.89 0.14 24.75
N HIS A 85 29.16 -0.06 26.04
CA HIS A 85 30.55 -0.22 26.49
C HIS A 85 30.84 -1.46 27.34
N ILE A 86 29.86 -2.05 28.04
CA ILE A 86 30.05 -3.26 28.87
C ILE A 86 28.87 -4.23 28.65
N ASN A 87 28.71 -4.70 27.42
CA ASN A 87 27.52 -5.43 27.01
C ASN A 87 27.69 -6.95 27.14
N ASN A 88 27.36 -7.49 28.31
CA ASN A 88 26.70 -8.79 28.36
C ASN A 88 25.31 -8.59 28.97
N GLY A 89 24.31 -9.33 28.47
CA GLY A 89 22.91 -9.16 28.90
C GLY A 89 22.70 -9.42 30.41
N GLU A 90 23.55 -10.27 31.00
CA GLU A 90 23.53 -10.59 32.43
C GLU A 90 23.87 -9.39 33.32
N GLU A 91 24.89 -8.61 32.95
CA GLU A 91 25.31 -7.42 33.70
C GLU A 91 24.25 -6.33 33.63
N ILE A 92 23.64 -6.12 32.47
CA ILE A 92 22.54 -5.16 32.29
C ILE A 92 21.33 -5.56 33.14
N ALA A 93 20.96 -6.84 33.13
CA ALA A 93 19.88 -7.37 33.98
C ALA A 93 20.19 -7.11 35.47
N LYS A 94 21.42 -7.39 35.91
CA LYS A 94 21.85 -7.15 37.29
C LYS A 94 21.81 -5.68 37.68
N CYS A 95 22.18 -4.78 36.78
CA CYS A 95 22.04 -3.33 37.00
C CYS A 95 20.57 -2.94 37.22
N ALA A 96 19.66 -3.47 36.40
CA ALA A 96 18.23 -3.23 36.56
C ALA A 96 17.72 -3.78 37.89
N GLU A 97 18.12 -4.99 38.29
CA GLU A 97 17.77 -5.58 39.59
C GLU A 97 18.20 -4.72 40.77
N LEU A 98 19.46 -4.27 40.80
CA LEU A 98 20.00 -3.43 41.88
C LEU A 98 19.24 -2.10 42.01
N LEU A 99 18.96 -1.44 40.87
CA LEU A 99 18.19 -0.19 40.87
C LEU A 99 16.76 -0.42 41.37
N LEU A 100 16.10 -1.51 40.97
CA LEU A 100 14.75 -1.85 41.42
C LEU A 100 14.71 -2.25 42.91
N ASP A 101 15.74 -2.93 43.42
CA ASP A 101 15.88 -3.23 44.85
C ASP A 101 15.99 -1.94 45.67
N ALA A 102 16.70 -0.95 45.13
CA ALA A 102 16.76 0.42 45.65
C ALA A 102 15.51 1.28 45.32
N LYS A 103 14.40 0.66 44.90
CA LYS A 103 13.10 1.31 44.64
C LYS A 103 13.12 2.34 43.50
N ALA A 104 13.98 2.15 42.50
CA ALA A 104 13.85 2.89 41.24
C ALA A 104 12.47 2.65 40.61
N SER A 105 11.84 3.72 40.12
CA SER A 105 10.50 3.65 39.54
C SER A 105 10.54 3.50 38.02
N VAL A 106 9.92 2.43 37.49
CA VAL A 106 9.66 2.26 36.05
C VAL A 106 8.53 3.13 35.51
N LEU A 107 7.76 3.78 36.39
CA LEU A 107 6.54 4.52 36.01
C LEU A 107 6.78 6.01 35.71
N ARG A 108 7.98 6.52 36.00
CA ARG A 108 8.29 7.95 35.86
C ARG A 108 8.67 8.23 34.41
N LYS A 109 8.24 9.40 33.93
CA LYS A 109 8.56 9.89 32.59
C LYS A 109 9.72 10.87 32.66
N ASP A 110 10.57 10.85 31.65
CA ASP A 110 11.54 11.90 31.36
C ASP A 110 10.86 13.15 30.72
N ARG A 111 11.64 14.16 30.33
CA ARG A 111 11.13 15.37 29.67
C ARG A 111 10.48 15.12 28.31
N PHE A 112 10.80 14.00 27.66
CA PHE A 112 10.21 13.59 26.38
C PHE A 112 8.98 12.69 26.57
N GLY A 113 8.53 12.47 27.81
CA GLY A 113 7.37 11.64 28.11
C GLY A 113 7.64 10.14 28.05
N ARG A 114 8.91 9.71 27.97
CA ARG A 114 9.35 8.31 27.84
C ARG A 114 9.58 7.73 29.23
N THR A 115 9.23 6.47 29.42
CA THR A 115 9.54 5.69 30.63
C THR A 115 10.74 4.78 30.36
N PRO A 116 11.40 4.20 31.40
CA PRO A 116 12.46 3.22 31.17
C PRO A 116 12.00 2.01 30.35
N VAL A 117 10.72 1.63 30.45
CA VAL A 117 10.12 0.56 29.64
C VAL A 117 10.11 0.93 28.15
N ILE A 118 9.71 2.16 27.84
CA ILE A 118 9.69 2.67 26.46
C ILE A 118 11.11 2.73 25.88
N LEU A 119 12.10 3.14 26.68
CA LEU A 119 13.50 3.18 26.25
C LEU A 119 14.08 1.78 26.03
N ALA A 120 13.81 0.85 26.94
CA ALA A 120 14.24 -0.53 26.79
C ALA A 120 13.65 -1.18 25.53
N ALA A 121 12.37 -0.90 25.23
CA ALA A 121 11.74 -1.36 23.99
C ALA A 121 12.33 -0.70 22.73
N LYS A 122 12.59 0.62 22.78
CA LYS A 122 13.22 1.39 21.69
C LYS A 122 14.59 0.85 21.30
N ASN A 123 15.37 0.38 22.27
CA ASN A 123 16.75 -0.08 22.07
C ASN A 123 16.89 -1.61 22.11
N ALA A 124 15.77 -2.33 22.09
CA ALA A 124 15.73 -3.80 22.16
C ALA A 124 16.48 -4.43 23.35
N TYR A 125 16.48 -3.77 24.52
CA TYR A 125 17.02 -4.30 25.77
C TYR A 125 16.04 -5.26 26.44
N TYR A 126 15.86 -6.41 25.80
CA TYR A 126 14.96 -7.48 26.26
C TYR A 126 15.37 -8.03 27.65
N GLU A 127 16.64 -7.91 28.05
CA GLU A 127 17.13 -8.31 29.38
C GLU A 127 16.57 -7.42 30.49
N ILE A 128 16.53 -6.10 30.26
CA ILE A 128 15.90 -5.15 31.19
C ILE A 128 14.39 -5.44 31.29
N LEU A 129 13.73 -5.64 30.14
CA LEU A 129 12.31 -5.95 30.10
C LEU A 129 12.00 -7.26 30.83
N LYS A 130 12.82 -8.29 30.66
CA LYS A 130 12.68 -9.55 31.37
C LYS A 130 12.71 -9.35 32.89
N VAL A 131 13.67 -8.58 33.41
CA VAL A 131 13.70 -8.24 34.85
C VAL A 131 12.42 -7.52 35.28
N PHE A 132 11.90 -6.60 34.46
CA PHE A 132 10.65 -5.90 34.79
C PHE A 132 9.43 -6.84 34.80
N ILE A 133 9.37 -7.78 33.87
CA ILE A 133 8.32 -8.80 33.75
C ILE A 133 8.37 -9.76 34.95
N ASP A 134 9.55 -10.29 35.27
CA ASP A 134 9.77 -11.22 36.37
C ASP A 134 9.40 -10.60 37.73
N ARG A 135 9.53 -9.28 37.86
CA ARG A 135 9.10 -8.51 39.04
C ARG A 135 7.63 -8.05 39.00
N GLY A 136 6.86 -8.43 37.98
CA GLY A 136 5.44 -8.09 37.84
C GLY A 136 5.18 -6.59 37.72
N LEU A 137 6.10 -5.85 37.10
CA LEU A 137 5.98 -4.40 36.97
C LEU A 137 4.99 -3.99 35.87
N LYS A 138 4.39 -2.82 36.02
CA LYS A 138 3.43 -2.29 35.03
C LYS A 138 4.16 -1.75 33.79
N LEU A 139 3.99 -2.43 32.66
CA LEU A 139 4.60 -2.08 31.37
C LEU A 139 3.66 -1.34 30.41
N SER A 140 2.35 -1.28 30.71
CA SER A 140 1.31 -0.73 29.83
C SER A 140 1.31 0.81 29.70
N LEU A 141 2.42 1.48 30.00
CA LEU A 141 2.52 2.94 29.95
C LEU A 141 2.81 3.39 28.52
N LYS A 142 2.19 4.52 28.14
CA LYS A 142 2.32 5.14 26.83
C LYS A 142 3.19 6.39 26.87
N ASN A 143 3.92 6.67 25.77
CA ASN A 143 4.61 7.94 25.57
C ASN A 143 3.60 9.10 25.30
N SER A 144 4.08 10.27 24.89
CA SER A 144 3.21 11.43 24.55
C SER A 144 2.36 11.24 23.29
N GLU A 145 2.74 10.34 22.40
CA GLU A 145 2.05 10.01 21.14
C GLU A 145 1.06 8.84 21.30
N GLY A 146 0.85 8.36 22.54
CA GLY A 146 0.01 7.21 22.78
C GLY A 146 0.66 5.87 22.42
N ASN A 147 1.93 5.86 22.01
CA ASN A 147 2.67 4.65 21.68
C ASN A 147 2.99 3.84 22.94
N SER A 148 2.62 2.56 22.94
CA SER A 148 3.04 1.57 23.95
C SER A 148 4.45 1.03 23.64
N ALA A 149 5.01 0.22 24.54
CA ALA A 149 6.30 -0.45 24.30
C ALA A 149 6.30 -1.31 23.03
N LEU A 150 5.17 -1.95 22.68
CA LEU A 150 5.04 -2.72 21.43
C LEU A 150 5.14 -1.81 20.20
N HIS A 151 4.41 -0.69 20.19
CA HIS A 151 4.48 0.28 19.08
C HIS A 151 5.91 0.76 18.87
N ILE A 152 6.60 1.09 19.96
CA ILE A 152 7.97 1.60 19.92
C ILE A 152 8.95 0.53 19.43
N ALA A 153 8.86 -0.71 19.91
CA ALA A 153 9.70 -1.79 19.41
C ALA A 153 9.48 -2.04 17.90
N CYS A 154 8.23 -2.03 17.44
CA CYS A 154 7.90 -2.17 16.01
C CYS A 154 8.31 -0.94 15.18
N GLN A 155 8.34 0.25 15.79
CA GLN A 155 8.74 1.47 15.11
C GLN A 155 10.25 1.60 15.00
N TYR A 156 11.06 1.00 15.87
CA TYR A 156 12.51 1.18 15.89
C TYR A 156 13.31 -0.04 15.42
N PHE A 157 12.67 -1.19 15.18
CA PHE A 157 13.39 -2.34 14.67
C PHE A 157 14.14 -2.02 13.36
N SER A 158 15.25 -2.72 13.19
CA SER A 158 16.14 -2.67 12.04
C SER A 158 16.38 -4.10 11.56
N ASP A 159 16.25 -4.32 10.26
CA ASP A 159 16.58 -5.58 9.57
C ASP A 159 17.97 -5.55 8.91
N TYR A 160 18.76 -4.49 9.17
CA TYR A 160 20.11 -4.36 8.62
C TYR A 160 21.14 -5.31 9.24
N ASP A 161 20.87 -5.82 10.45
CA ASP A 161 21.75 -6.73 11.20
C ASP A 161 20.93 -7.87 11.81
N GLU A 162 21.36 -9.12 11.60
CA GLU A 162 20.71 -10.31 12.14
C GLU A 162 20.69 -10.29 13.68
N GLU A 163 21.73 -9.73 14.32
CA GLU A 163 21.76 -9.56 15.77
C GLU A 163 20.70 -8.56 16.25
N ASP A 164 20.45 -7.49 15.49
CA ASP A 164 19.38 -6.54 15.78
C ASP A 164 18.00 -7.18 15.65
N GLU A 165 17.76 -7.91 14.56
CA GLU A 165 16.49 -8.58 14.29
C GLU A 165 16.12 -9.51 15.46
N GLU A 166 17.05 -10.34 15.91
CA GLU A 166 16.85 -11.28 17.01
C GLU A 166 16.56 -10.57 18.34
N ARG A 167 17.24 -9.43 18.61
CA ARG A 167 16.99 -8.63 19.82
C ARG A 167 15.60 -8.02 19.82
N TYR A 168 15.16 -7.45 18.71
CA TYR A 168 13.81 -6.89 18.59
C TYR A 168 12.75 -7.99 18.64
N PHE A 169 13.00 -9.14 18.03
CA PHE A 169 12.11 -10.29 18.10
C PHE A 169 11.88 -10.72 19.56
N LYS A 170 12.96 -10.91 20.34
CA LYS A 170 12.87 -11.22 21.79
C LYS A 170 12.16 -10.12 22.58
N THR A 171 12.46 -8.87 22.29
CA THR A 171 11.83 -7.70 22.93
C THR A 171 10.32 -7.75 22.76
N ILE A 172 9.83 -7.92 21.52
CA ILE A 172 8.41 -7.97 21.20
C ILE A 172 7.76 -9.21 21.81
N LYS A 173 8.41 -10.38 21.72
CA LYS A 173 7.94 -11.63 22.34
C LYS A 173 7.69 -11.47 23.84
N TYR A 174 8.66 -10.93 24.58
CA TYR A 174 8.51 -10.72 26.02
C TYR A 174 7.42 -9.71 26.37
N LEU A 175 7.27 -8.65 25.57
CA LEU A 175 6.18 -7.70 25.76
C LEU A 175 4.80 -8.34 25.54
N LEU A 176 4.66 -9.23 24.55
CA LEU A 176 3.44 -10.01 24.33
C LEU A 176 3.18 -10.99 25.48
N GLU A 177 4.20 -11.72 25.95
CA GLU A 177 4.12 -12.61 27.12
C GLU A 177 3.72 -11.87 28.40
N ALA A 178 4.11 -10.60 28.52
CA ALA A 178 3.69 -9.71 29.60
C ALA A 178 2.23 -9.22 29.49
N GLY A 179 1.52 -9.62 28.42
CA GLY A 179 0.10 -9.32 28.21
C GLY A 179 -0.16 -7.95 27.58
N LEU A 180 0.79 -7.35 26.88
CA LEU A 180 0.52 -6.15 26.08
C LEU A 180 -0.29 -6.53 24.84
N ASP A 181 -1.35 -5.77 24.56
CA ASP A 181 -2.22 -6.00 23.41
C ASP A 181 -1.63 -5.36 22.14
N PRO A 182 -1.30 -6.14 21.10
CA PRO A 182 -0.80 -5.60 19.85
C PRO A 182 -1.86 -4.84 19.03
N ASN A 183 -3.16 -4.98 19.36
CA ASN A 183 -4.28 -4.30 18.70
C ASN A 183 -4.66 -2.96 19.37
N GLU A 184 -3.99 -2.60 20.46
CA GLU A 184 -4.20 -1.30 21.09
C GLU A 184 -3.74 -0.20 20.14
N LYS A 185 -4.56 0.83 19.92
CA LYS A 185 -4.23 1.95 19.04
C LYS A 185 -3.46 3.07 19.76
N ASN A 186 -2.56 3.71 19.03
CA ASN A 186 -1.90 4.96 19.42
C ASN A 186 -2.75 6.20 19.07
N ASN A 187 -2.17 7.41 19.16
CA ASN A 187 -2.90 8.64 18.84
C ASN A 187 -3.13 8.86 17.33
N ASP A 188 -2.41 8.13 16.47
CA ASP A 188 -2.53 8.16 15.00
C ASP A 188 -3.45 7.04 14.48
N ASP A 189 -4.18 6.36 15.38
CA ASP A 189 -5.08 5.23 15.09
C ASP A 189 -4.35 3.98 14.53
N GLU A 190 -3.02 3.93 14.62
CA GLU A 190 -2.18 2.77 14.26
C GLU A 190 -2.06 1.80 15.45
N THR A 191 -2.10 0.50 15.15
CA THR A 191 -1.73 -0.59 16.06
C THR A 191 -0.24 -0.94 15.93
N ALA A 192 0.29 -1.77 16.83
CA ALA A 192 1.65 -2.30 16.67
C ALA A 192 1.79 -3.18 15.42
N ILE A 193 0.71 -3.88 15.05
CA ILE A 193 0.63 -4.71 13.83
C ILE A 193 0.75 -3.82 12.58
N ASP A 194 0.03 -2.69 12.53
CA ASP A 194 0.07 -1.76 11.39
C ASP A 194 1.48 -1.22 11.16
N ILE A 195 2.17 -0.84 12.25
CA ILE A 195 3.56 -0.39 12.19
C ILE A 195 4.48 -1.49 11.64
N ALA A 196 4.32 -2.74 12.09
CA ALA A 196 5.15 -3.86 11.62
C ALA A 196 4.91 -4.17 10.12
N ILE A 197 3.65 -4.13 9.66
CA ILE A 197 3.28 -4.28 8.25
C ILE A 197 3.90 -3.16 7.40
N ARG A 198 3.76 -1.90 7.82
CA ARG A 198 4.32 -0.73 7.11
C ARG A 198 5.85 -0.78 6.99
N ARG A 199 6.50 -1.39 7.96
CA ARG A 199 7.96 -1.61 7.97
C ARG A 199 8.38 -2.90 7.25
N SER A 200 7.43 -3.66 6.70
CA SER A 200 7.64 -4.90 5.92
C SER A 200 8.38 -6.03 6.65
N ASN A 201 8.31 -6.10 7.99
CA ASN A 201 8.92 -7.22 8.74
C ASN A 201 7.91 -8.34 8.96
N LYS A 202 7.94 -9.29 8.04
CA LYS A 202 7.05 -10.45 7.97
C LYS A 202 7.08 -11.33 9.23
N LYS A 203 8.26 -11.53 9.81
CA LYS A 203 8.46 -12.38 11.01
C LYS A 203 7.85 -11.74 12.26
N ILE A 204 8.12 -10.45 12.48
CA ILE A 204 7.52 -9.68 13.58
C ILE A 204 6.01 -9.59 13.40
N THR A 205 5.52 -9.31 12.19
CA THR A 205 4.07 -9.29 11.93
C THR A 205 3.42 -10.64 12.24
N ALA A 206 4.02 -11.75 11.81
CA ALA A 206 3.52 -13.08 12.14
C ALA A 206 3.48 -13.34 13.66
N LEU A 207 4.49 -12.87 14.41
CA LEU A 207 4.51 -12.95 15.88
C LEU A 207 3.37 -12.15 16.50
N LEU A 208 3.16 -10.91 16.08
CA LEU A 208 2.10 -10.03 16.61
C LEU A 208 0.69 -10.55 16.30
N LEU A 209 0.52 -11.20 15.14
CA LEU A 209 -0.74 -11.85 14.75
C LEU A 209 -1.00 -13.19 15.47
N GLY A 210 -0.04 -13.67 16.27
CA GLY A 210 -0.13 -15.00 16.93
C GLY A 210 0.04 -16.18 15.97
N ASN A 211 0.58 -15.93 14.77
CA ASN A 211 0.78 -16.91 13.71
C ASN A 211 2.21 -17.47 13.65
N TYR A 212 3.05 -17.14 14.63
CA TYR A 212 4.43 -17.57 14.70
C TYR A 212 4.63 -18.66 15.76
N ASP A 213 4.99 -19.86 15.32
CA ASP A 213 5.46 -20.96 16.15
C ASP A 213 6.99 -21.06 16.00
N GLU A 214 7.73 -20.90 17.10
CA GLU A 214 9.19 -20.93 17.09
C GLU A 214 9.76 -22.34 16.85
N GLU A 215 9.06 -23.38 17.28
CA GLU A 215 9.49 -24.77 17.08
C GLU A 215 9.18 -25.26 15.67
N ASN A 216 8.09 -24.74 15.07
CA ASN A 216 7.65 -25.13 13.73
C ASN A 216 7.03 -23.95 12.97
N PRO A 217 7.84 -23.00 12.49
CA PRO A 217 7.34 -21.80 11.83
C PRO A 217 6.58 -22.14 10.55
N ASN A 218 5.36 -21.63 10.43
CA ASN A 218 4.61 -21.73 9.18
C ASN A 218 5.10 -20.66 8.20
N GLU A 219 5.99 -21.07 7.30
CA GLU A 219 6.59 -20.20 6.30
C GLU A 219 5.54 -19.44 5.48
N LEU A 220 4.42 -20.09 5.11
CA LEU A 220 3.37 -19.42 4.33
C LEU A 220 2.74 -18.26 5.12
N LEU A 221 2.46 -18.45 6.41
CA LEU A 221 1.88 -17.39 7.24
C LEU A 221 2.86 -16.23 7.41
N ILE A 222 4.15 -16.52 7.58
CA ILE A 222 5.20 -15.49 7.63
C ILE A 222 5.22 -14.73 6.30
N GLN A 223 5.30 -15.44 5.17
CA GLN A 223 5.35 -14.87 3.82
C GLN A 223 4.18 -13.94 3.49
N THR A 224 2.99 -14.11 4.10
CA THR A 224 1.88 -13.17 3.93
C THR A 224 2.20 -11.76 4.42
N GLY A 225 3.10 -11.63 5.41
CA GLY A 225 3.41 -10.35 6.06
C GLY A 225 2.21 -9.66 6.69
N GLY A 226 1.13 -10.40 6.99
CA GLY A 226 -0.12 -9.82 7.49
C GLY A 226 -0.94 -9.05 6.45
N LEU A 227 -0.58 -9.13 5.17
CA LEU A 227 -1.28 -8.45 4.09
C LEU A 227 -2.55 -9.19 3.67
N SER A 228 -3.56 -8.43 3.24
CA SER A 228 -4.64 -8.96 2.41
C SER A 228 -4.13 -9.25 0.99
N LEU A 229 -4.84 -10.10 0.24
CA LEU A 229 -4.46 -10.42 -1.15
C LEU A 229 -4.44 -9.16 -2.03
N HIS A 230 -5.36 -8.22 -1.81
CA HIS A 230 -5.40 -6.93 -2.49
C HIS A 230 -4.15 -6.08 -2.21
N ARG A 231 -3.75 -5.94 -0.94
CA ARG A 231 -2.56 -5.16 -0.55
C ARG A 231 -1.25 -5.81 -1.02
N ALA A 232 -1.18 -7.14 -1.01
CA ALA A 232 -0.03 -7.86 -1.55
C ALA A 232 0.20 -7.55 -3.04
N ILE A 233 -0.88 -7.46 -3.84
CA ILE A 233 -0.82 -7.09 -5.26
C ILE A 233 -0.43 -5.61 -5.42
N GLU A 234 -1.05 -4.71 -4.65
CA GLU A 234 -0.72 -3.27 -4.67
C GLU A 234 0.76 -3.02 -4.39
N ASN A 235 1.31 -3.72 -3.40
CA ASN A 235 2.72 -3.64 -3.00
C ASN A 235 3.66 -4.43 -3.92
N LYS A 236 3.13 -5.22 -4.87
CA LYS A 236 3.88 -6.18 -5.70
C LYS A 236 4.70 -7.18 -4.88
N ASP A 237 4.19 -7.55 -3.71
CA ASP A 237 4.76 -8.60 -2.86
C ASP A 237 4.28 -9.96 -3.37
N TYR A 238 4.91 -10.44 -4.43
CA TYR A 238 4.56 -11.69 -5.10
C TYR A 238 4.73 -12.92 -4.18
N GLU A 239 5.61 -12.85 -3.20
CA GLU A 239 5.76 -13.90 -2.19
C GLU A 239 4.49 -13.98 -1.33
N ALA A 240 4.00 -12.83 -0.84
CA ALA A 240 2.74 -12.76 -0.12
C ALA A 240 1.54 -13.17 -0.99
N VAL A 241 1.48 -12.76 -2.26
CA VAL A 241 0.42 -13.18 -3.21
C VAL A 241 0.34 -14.70 -3.29
N ASN A 242 1.47 -15.38 -3.53
CA ASN A 242 1.48 -16.83 -3.60
C ASN A 242 1.13 -17.50 -2.27
N ALA A 243 1.64 -16.97 -1.17
CA ALA A 243 1.39 -17.52 0.15
C ALA A 243 -0.11 -17.45 0.50
N LEU A 244 -0.74 -16.30 0.25
CA LEU A 244 -2.17 -16.09 0.49
C LEU A 244 -3.04 -17.00 -0.38
N ILE A 245 -2.72 -17.15 -1.68
CA ILE A 245 -3.42 -18.10 -2.56
C ILE A 245 -3.28 -19.54 -2.03
N LYS A 246 -2.08 -19.97 -1.65
CA LYS A 246 -1.85 -21.33 -1.10
C LYS A 246 -2.56 -21.58 0.23
N LEU A 247 -2.72 -20.54 1.05
CA LEU A 247 -3.48 -20.57 2.30
C LEU A 247 -5.00 -20.55 2.07
N GLY A 248 -5.45 -20.40 0.83
CA GLY A 248 -6.87 -20.44 0.46
C GLY A 248 -7.59 -19.10 0.57
N ALA A 249 -6.88 -17.98 0.42
CA ALA A 249 -7.52 -16.68 0.28
C ALA A 249 -8.49 -16.68 -0.91
N ASP A 250 -9.66 -16.04 -0.73
CA ASP A 250 -10.65 -15.91 -1.80
C ASP A 250 -10.16 -14.95 -2.89
N VAL A 251 -9.76 -15.50 -4.03
CA VAL A 251 -9.27 -14.75 -5.19
C VAL A 251 -10.34 -13.91 -5.88
N ASN A 252 -11.61 -14.04 -5.47
CA ASN A 252 -12.76 -13.30 -5.99
C ASN A 252 -13.35 -12.32 -4.96
N ALA A 253 -12.74 -12.17 -3.79
CA ALA A 253 -13.22 -11.25 -2.76
C ALA A 253 -13.14 -9.78 -3.23
N PHE A 254 -14.11 -8.97 -2.87
CA PHE A 254 -14.04 -7.52 -3.12
C PHE A 254 -13.22 -6.84 -2.03
N SER A 255 -12.42 -5.85 -2.42
CA SER A 255 -11.64 -5.04 -1.47
C SER A 255 -12.58 -4.27 -0.53
N GLU A 256 -12.44 -4.51 0.77
CA GLU A 256 -13.13 -3.74 1.83
C GLU A 256 -12.30 -2.52 2.30
N GLU A 257 -11.11 -2.32 1.73
CA GLU A 257 -10.17 -1.27 2.13
C GLU A 257 -10.76 0.12 1.84
N GLU A 258 -11.09 0.84 2.91
CA GLU A 258 -11.50 2.23 2.84
C GLU A 258 -10.32 3.10 2.35
N ASP A 259 -10.62 4.19 1.64
CA ASP A 259 -9.64 5.17 1.14
C ASP A 259 -8.57 4.67 0.13
N THR A 260 -8.82 3.57 -0.57
CA THR A 260 -8.00 3.15 -1.73
C THR A 260 -8.68 3.48 -3.06
N LEU A 261 -7.88 3.64 -4.12
CA LEU A 261 -8.38 3.70 -5.51
C LEU A 261 -9.04 2.40 -5.96
N PHE A 262 -8.82 1.31 -5.21
CA PHE A 262 -9.20 -0.06 -5.55
C PHE A 262 -10.37 -0.59 -4.72
N ARG A 263 -11.10 0.30 -4.03
CA ARG A 263 -12.29 -0.07 -3.27
C ARG A 263 -13.26 -0.87 -4.15
N GLU A 264 -13.78 -1.97 -3.60
CA GLU A 264 -14.69 -2.90 -4.29
C GLU A 264 -14.13 -3.58 -5.54
N MET A 265 -12.83 -3.48 -5.83
CA MET A 265 -12.20 -4.28 -6.88
C MET A 265 -11.86 -5.68 -6.36
N THR A 266 -11.90 -6.66 -7.27
CA THR A 266 -11.36 -8.01 -7.01
C THR A 266 -9.83 -7.98 -7.11
N PRO A 267 -9.11 -8.97 -6.55
CA PRO A 267 -7.67 -9.12 -6.75
C PRO A 267 -7.29 -9.05 -8.24
N LEU A 268 -8.06 -9.73 -9.10
CA LEU A 268 -7.83 -9.72 -10.54
C LEU A 268 -8.06 -8.33 -11.15
N GLY A 269 -9.07 -7.60 -10.68
CA GLY A 269 -9.33 -6.22 -11.08
C GLY A 269 -8.14 -5.29 -10.78
N ILE A 270 -7.56 -5.38 -9.58
CA ILE A 270 -6.39 -4.59 -9.18
C ILE A 270 -5.18 -4.95 -10.03
N ALA A 271 -4.86 -6.25 -10.11
CA ALA A 271 -3.72 -6.73 -10.88
C ALA A 271 -3.81 -6.31 -12.36
N PHE A 272 -5.01 -6.40 -12.94
CA PHE A 272 -5.25 -6.01 -14.32
C PHE A 272 -5.17 -4.49 -14.53
N TYR A 273 -5.71 -3.68 -13.60
CA TYR A 273 -5.59 -2.21 -13.64
C TYR A 273 -4.14 -1.74 -13.56
N MET A 274 -3.31 -2.40 -12.74
CA MET A 274 -1.89 -2.07 -12.60
C MET A 274 -1.01 -2.62 -13.73
N PHE A 275 -1.58 -3.44 -14.62
CA PHE A 275 -0.87 -4.26 -15.62
C PHE A 275 0.21 -5.15 -14.98
N ASP A 276 -0.12 -5.79 -13.86
CA ASP A 276 0.74 -6.74 -13.15
C ASP A 276 0.52 -8.18 -13.67
N GLU A 277 1.35 -8.56 -14.62
CA GLU A 277 1.31 -9.88 -15.27
C GLU A 277 1.48 -11.05 -14.32
N TYR A 278 2.33 -10.89 -13.30
CA TYR A 278 2.61 -11.96 -12.36
C TYR A 278 1.34 -12.30 -11.57
N SER A 279 0.74 -11.28 -10.96
CA SER A 279 -0.47 -11.45 -10.16
C SER A 279 -1.66 -11.87 -11.03
N VAL A 280 -1.80 -11.36 -12.25
CA VAL A 280 -2.85 -11.83 -13.18
C VAL A 280 -2.71 -13.34 -13.43
N LYS A 281 -1.51 -13.83 -13.77
CA LYS A 281 -1.28 -15.27 -14.01
C LYS A 281 -1.58 -16.10 -12.76
N ALA A 282 -1.04 -15.70 -11.60
CA ALA A 282 -1.25 -16.42 -10.34
C ALA A 282 -2.74 -16.51 -9.95
N LEU A 283 -3.49 -15.42 -10.11
CA LEU A 283 -4.92 -15.37 -9.79
C LEU A 283 -5.76 -16.22 -10.75
N LEU A 284 -5.45 -16.19 -12.05
CA LEU A 284 -6.16 -17.01 -13.04
C LEU A 284 -5.91 -18.51 -12.81
N GLU A 285 -4.65 -18.89 -12.51
CA GLU A 285 -4.31 -20.27 -12.12
C GLU A 285 -5.04 -20.71 -10.85
N ALA A 286 -5.29 -19.78 -9.93
CA ALA A 286 -6.06 -20.00 -8.70
C ALA A 286 -7.59 -19.94 -8.89
N GLY A 287 -8.09 -19.71 -10.11
CA GLY A 287 -9.51 -19.73 -10.43
C GLY A 287 -10.25 -18.40 -10.23
N ALA A 288 -9.56 -17.26 -10.37
CA ALA A 288 -10.22 -15.96 -10.42
C ALA A 288 -11.22 -15.87 -11.59
N ASP A 289 -12.43 -15.38 -11.31
CA ASP A 289 -13.48 -15.21 -12.32
C ASP A 289 -13.25 -13.92 -13.11
N VAL A 290 -12.83 -14.09 -14.36
CA VAL A 290 -12.57 -13.00 -15.31
C VAL A 290 -13.81 -12.16 -15.64
N ASN A 291 -15.00 -12.67 -15.40
CA ASN A 291 -16.27 -12.01 -15.70
C ASN A 291 -16.99 -11.48 -14.45
N LEU A 292 -16.36 -11.59 -13.27
CA LEU A 292 -16.96 -11.12 -12.03
C LEU A 292 -17.19 -9.62 -12.08
N LYS A 293 -18.38 -9.20 -11.64
CA LYS A 293 -18.82 -7.82 -11.62
C LYS A 293 -18.79 -7.26 -10.20
N THR A 294 -18.26 -6.06 -10.04
CA THR A 294 -18.33 -5.27 -8.80
C THR A 294 -19.77 -4.91 -8.45
N THR A 295 -20.00 -4.29 -7.29
CA THR A 295 -21.34 -3.81 -6.92
C THR A 295 -21.86 -2.73 -7.88
N GLU A 296 -20.96 -2.00 -8.54
CA GLU A 296 -21.24 -1.02 -9.61
C GLU A 296 -21.39 -1.68 -11.01
N GLU A 297 -21.46 -3.02 -11.04
CA GLU A 297 -21.57 -3.89 -12.22
C GLU A 297 -20.39 -3.85 -13.20
N ASN A 298 -19.23 -3.33 -12.79
CA ASN A 298 -18.05 -3.30 -13.66
C ASN A 298 -17.27 -4.62 -13.58
N THR A 299 -16.77 -5.12 -14.71
CA THR A 299 -15.76 -6.19 -14.72
C THR A 299 -14.35 -5.61 -14.66
N ALA A 300 -13.33 -6.43 -14.40
CA ALA A 300 -11.92 -6.00 -14.46
C ALA A 300 -11.56 -5.31 -15.79
N LEU A 301 -12.02 -5.86 -16.91
CA LEU A 301 -11.84 -5.24 -18.23
C LEU A 301 -12.64 -3.93 -18.38
N GLY A 302 -13.84 -3.89 -17.80
CA GLY A 302 -14.65 -2.67 -17.77
C GLY A 302 -13.99 -1.53 -16.98
N GLU A 303 -13.31 -1.82 -15.87
CA GLU A 303 -12.69 -0.80 -15.02
C GLU A 303 -11.53 -0.09 -15.72
N ILE A 304 -10.66 -0.82 -16.42
CA ILE A 304 -9.50 -0.20 -17.12
C ILE A 304 -9.91 0.70 -18.30
N LEU A 305 -11.14 0.53 -18.81
CA LEU A 305 -11.71 1.36 -19.87
C LEU A 305 -12.43 2.60 -19.32
N GLY A 306 -12.47 2.78 -17.99
CA GLY A 306 -12.95 4.00 -17.37
C GLY A 306 -11.93 5.13 -17.37
N TYR A 307 -12.20 6.18 -16.58
CA TYR A 307 -11.26 7.26 -16.38
C TYR A 307 -10.11 6.80 -15.46
N MET A 308 -8.97 6.42 -16.04
CA MET A 308 -7.77 6.12 -15.28
C MET A 308 -7.11 7.43 -14.85
N LYS A 309 -7.13 7.73 -13.55
CA LYS A 309 -6.47 8.92 -12.98
C LYS A 309 -4.94 8.84 -13.02
N ASP A 310 -4.38 7.63 -13.19
CA ASP A 310 -2.97 7.35 -12.93
C ASP A 310 -2.17 6.85 -14.15
N ASN A 311 -0.84 6.96 -14.02
CA ASN A 311 0.18 6.72 -15.04
C ASN A 311 0.49 5.22 -15.32
N TYR A 312 -0.41 4.28 -15.03
CA TYR A 312 -0.09 2.85 -15.26
C TYR A 312 0.01 2.48 -16.73
N PHE A 313 -0.69 3.20 -17.61
CA PHE A 313 -0.62 3.00 -19.06
C PHE A 313 0.54 3.77 -19.70
N SER A 314 1.35 3.07 -20.47
CA SER A 314 2.43 3.65 -21.29
C SER A 314 2.67 2.80 -22.53
N PHE A 315 3.13 3.39 -23.64
CA PHE A 315 3.24 2.70 -24.94
C PHE A 315 4.09 1.44 -24.93
N ASN A 316 5.15 1.40 -24.12
CA ASN A 316 5.99 0.23 -23.95
C ASN A 316 5.24 -0.98 -23.34
N LYS A 317 4.05 -0.77 -22.78
CA LYS A 317 3.19 -1.82 -22.22
C LYS A 317 2.14 -2.35 -23.19
N ILE A 318 2.04 -1.86 -24.44
CA ILE A 318 1.05 -2.40 -25.40
C ILE A 318 1.18 -3.93 -25.57
N PRO A 319 2.38 -4.50 -25.80
CA PRO A 319 2.52 -5.96 -25.91
C PRO A 319 2.06 -6.70 -24.65
N LEU A 320 2.34 -6.11 -23.48
CA LEU A 320 1.91 -6.64 -22.20
C LEU A 320 0.39 -6.64 -22.09
N ILE A 321 -0.27 -5.54 -22.45
CA ILE A 321 -1.75 -5.44 -22.41
C ILE A 321 -2.40 -6.47 -23.34
N GLU A 322 -1.87 -6.63 -24.55
CA GLU A 322 -2.36 -7.66 -25.48
C GLU A 322 -2.18 -9.07 -24.90
N GLU A 323 -1.06 -9.35 -24.22
CA GLU A 323 -0.85 -10.60 -23.50
C GLU A 323 -1.86 -10.77 -22.36
N LEU A 324 -2.09 -9.75 -21.53
CA LEU A 324 -3.04 -9.82 -20.43
C LEU A 324 -4.48 -10.03 -20.93
N LEU A 325 -4.88 -9.34 -22.01
CA LEU A 325 -6.18 -9.56 -22.65
C LEU A 325 -6.31 -10.98 -23.19
N LYS A 326 -5.22 -11.53 -23.75
CA LYS A 326 -5.20 -12.91 -24.22
C LYS A 326 -5.35 -13.91 -23.08
N LEU A 327 -4.68 -13.67 -21.95
CA LEU A 327 -4.85 -14.48 -20.74
C LEU A 327 -6.30 -14.47 -20.24
N LEU A 328 -6.98 -13.31 -20.26
CA LEU A 328 -8.39 -13.25 -19.89
C LEU A 328 -9.27 -14.10 -20.84
N LEU A 329 -9.05 -14.02 -22.16
CA LEU A 329 -9.77 -14.85 -23.14
C LEU A 329 -9.53 -16.34 -22.94
N ASP A 330 -8.28 -16.74 -22.76
CA ASP A 330 -7.90 -18.13 -22.56
C ASP A 330 -8.48 -18.70 -21.24
N ASN A 331 -8.83 -17.82 -20.29
CA ASN A 331 -9.50 -18.14 -19.03
C ASN A 331 -11.02 -17.83 -19.04
N GLY A 332 -11.63 -17.73 -20.22
CA GLY A 332 -13.09 -17.72 -20.35
C GLY A 332 -13.75 -16.33 -20.28
N LEU A 333 -13.03 -15.27 -20.66
CA LEU A 333 -13.64 -13.95 -20.85
C LEU A 333 -14.77 -14.04 -21.88
N LYS A 334 -15.97 -13.64 -21.46
CA LYS A 334 -17.14 -13.57 -22.33
C LYS A 334 -17.11 -12.25 -23.08
N ILE A 335 -16.47 -12.27 -24.25
CA ILE A 335 -16.14 -11.07 -25.05
C ILE A 335 -17.35 -10.16 -25.37
N ASN A 336 -18.56 -10.72 -25.43
CA ASN A 336 -19.80 -10.01 -25.77
C ASN A 336 -20.72 -9.76 -24.57
N ASP A 337 -20.35 -10.18 -23.36
CA ASP A 337 -21.11 -9.86 -22.16
C ASP A 337 -20.91 -8.38 -21.77
N THR A 338 -21.85 -7.84 -21.00
CA THR A 338 -21.78 -6.45 -20.56
C THR A 338 -20.75 -6.29 -19.45
N VAL A 339 -20.00 -5.18 -19.48
CA VAL A 339 -18.90 -4.89 -18.55
C VAL A 339 -19.17 -3.72 -17.62
N ASP A 340 -20.37 -3.13 -17.67
CA ASP A 340 -20.82 -2.08 -16.77
C ASP A 340 -22.34 -2.01 -16.63
N LYS A 341 -22.83 -1.22 -15.66
CA LYS A 341 -24.25 -0.97 -15.41
C LYS A 341 -25.01 -0.24 -16.52
N LYS A 342 -24.30 0.31 -17.51
CA LYS A 342 -24.91 0.94 -18.70
C LYS A 342 -25.17 -0.10 -19.79
N GLY A 343 -24.79 -1.35 -19.55
CA GLY A 343 -24.89 -2.46 -20.49
C GLY A 343 -23.93 -2.36 -21.66
N ASN A 344 -22.83 -1.61 -21.53
CA ASN A 344 -21.82 -1.61 -22.58
C ASN A 344 -21.13 -2.97 -22.60
N THR A 345 -20.90 -3.54 -23.79
CA THR A 345 -19.86 -4.57 -23.97
C THR A 345 -18.49 -3.92 -23.81
N ALA A 346 -17.44 -4.73 -23.63
CA ALA A 346 -16.07 -4.20 -23.58
C ALA A 346 -15.74 -3.38 -24.84
N PHE A 347 -16.22 -3.82 -26.01
CA PHE A 347 -16.02 -3.14 -27.28
C PHE A 347 -16.73 -1.78 -27.33
N ILE A 348 -18.01 -1.71 -26.92
CA ILE A 348 -18.74 -0.44 -26.84
C ILE A 348 -18.06 0.53 -25.86
N LYS A 349 -17.66 0.03 -24.67
CA LYS A 349 -17.00 0.86 -23.65
C LYS A 349 -15.67 1.40 -24.16
N ALA A 350 -14.88 0.57 -24.84
CA ALA A 350 -13.63 0.99 -25.45
C ALA A 350 -13.85 2.08 -26.51
N CYS A 351 -14.74 1.87 -27.49
CA CYS A 351 -15.02 2.89 -28.51
C CYS A 351 -15.55 4.20 -27.94
N LYS A 352 -16.35 4.14 -26.87
CA LYS A 352 -16.83 5.32 -26.16
C LYS A 352 -15.72 6.11 -25.47
N SER A 353 -14.74 5.43 -24.91
CA SER A 353 -13.65 6.04 -24.14
C SER A 353 -12.41 6.37 -25.00
N ILE A 354 -12.48 6.26 -26.32
CA ILE A 354 -11.38 6.64 -27.23
C ILE A 354 -11.00 8.11 -27.10
N ASP A 355 -11.98 9.00 -26.91
CA ASP A 355 -11.77 10.43 -26.70
C ASP A 355 -11.25 10.75 -25.28
N GLU A 356 -11.30 9.77 -24.37
CA GLU A 356 -10.88 9.88 -22.97
C GLU A 356 -9.41 9.44 -22.83
N ASN A 357 -8.68 10.03 -21.88
CA ASN A 357 -7.29 9.63 -21.54
C ASN A 357 -6.28 9.70 -22.71
N ASN A 358 -6.44 10.67 -23.60
CA ASN A 358 -5.56 10.83 -24.77
C ASN A 358 -4.14 11.25 -24.36
N LEU A 359 -3.16 10.40 -24.66
CA LEU A 359 -1.74 10.70 -24.47
C LEU A 359 -1.24 11.59 -25.61
N SER A 360 -0.14 12.32 -25.39
CA SER A 360 0.38 13.38 -26.27
C SER A 360 0.74 13.00 -27.72
N ASN A 361 0.62 11.73 -28.09
CA ASN A 361 0.89 11.20 -29.44
C ASN A 361 -0.32 10.52 -30.11
N GLY A 362 -1.51 10.58 -29.50
CA GLY A 362 -2.76 10.15 -30.12
C GLY A 362 -3.08 8.64 -30.10
N LYS A 363 -2.40 7.80 -29.29
CA LYS A 363 -2.90 6.43 -29.04
C LYS A 363 -3.39 6.23 -27.61
N THR A 364 -4.49 5.50 -27.49
CA THR A 364 -5.19 5.29 -26.22
C THR A 364 -5.26 3.81 -25.85
N LEU A 365 -5.33 3.52 -24.55
CA LEU A 365 -5.60 2.16 -24.07
C LEU A 365 -6.91 1.63 -24.66
N ALA A 366 -7.92 2.49 -24.75
CA ALA A 366 -9.21 2.18 -25.34
C ALA A 366 -9.09 1.70 -26.79
N ALA A 367 -8.28 2.36 -27.63
CA ALA A 367 -8.05 1.94 -29.00
C ALA A 367 -7.31 0.59 -29.09
N VAL A 368 -6.32 0.34 -28.22
CA VAL A 368 -5.62 -0.96 -28.15
C VAL A 368 -6.60 -2.08 -27.81
N VAL A 369 -7.41 -1.89 -26.77
CA VAL A 369 -8.43 -2.88 -26.35
C VAL A 369 -9.45 -3.09 -27.47
N ALA A 370 -9.96 -2.03 -28.11
CA ALA A 370 -10.94 -2.15 -29.18
C ALA A 370 -10.40 -2.91 -30.39
N LYS A 371 -9.18 -2.61 -30.83
CA LYS A 371 -8.50 -3.32 -31.93
C LYS A 371 -8.27 -4.80 -31.61
N PHE A 372 -7.88 -5.10 -30.37
CA PHE A 372 -7.74 -6.47 -29.89
C PHE A 372 -9.08 -7.22 -29.94
N LEU A 373 -10.15 -6.63 -29.39
CA LEU A 373 -11.48 -7.25 -29.36
C LEU A 373 -12.04 -7.48 -30.77
N LEU A 374 -11.80 -6.56 -31.70
CA LEU A 374 -12.20 -6.70 -33.10
C LEU A 374 -11.48 -7.89 -33.76
N LYS A 375 -10.16 -8.03 -33.53
CA LYS A 375 -9.37 -9.16 -34.01
C LYS A 375 -9.87 -10.51 -33.48
N GLU A 376 -10.38 -10.53 -32.25
CA GLU A 376 -10.96 -11.72 -31.62
C GLU A 376 -12.47 -11.89 -31.93
N ASN A 377 -12.98 -11.19 -32.96
CA ASN A 377 -14.34 -11.31 -33.50
C ASN A 377 -15.46 -10.99 -32.49
N CYS A 378 -15.32 -9.91 -31.71
CA CYS A 378 -16.42 -9.39 -30.89
C CYS A 378 -17.65 -8.98 -31.74
N ASP A 379 -18.83 -8.94 -31.11
CA ASP A 379 -20.06 -8.48 -31.76
C ASP A 379 -20.08 -6.95 -31.89
N ILE A 380 -19.73 -6.49 -33.09
CA ILE A 380 -19.66 -5.08 -33.47
C ILE A 380 -21.03 -4.39 -33.52
N ASN A 381 -22.13 -5.14 -33.64
CA ASN A 381 -23.49 -4.63 -33.78
C ASN A 381 -24.29 -4.74 -32.47
N SER A 382 -23.65 -5.17 -31.39
CA SER A 382 -24.24 -5.14 -30.04
C SER A 382 -24.65 -3.72 -29.64
N THR A 383 -25.68 -3.63 -28.80
CA THR A 383 -26.16 -2.34 -28.27
C THR A 383 -26.16 -2.34 -26.75
N ASN A 384 -25.87 -1.18 -26.17
CA ASN A 384 -25.99 -0.98 -24.72
C ASN A 384 -27.47 -0.77 -24.30
N LEU A 385 -27.72 -0.50 -23.01
CA LEU A 385 -29.09 -0.27 -22.52
C LEU A 385 -29.77 0.97 -23.12
N TYR A 386 -29.04 1.83 -23.84
CA TYR A 386 -29.55 3.00 -24.55
C TYR A 386 -29.74 2.75 -26.05
N GLY A 387 -29.48 1.53 -26.54
CA GLY A 387 -29.54 1.21 -27.97
C GLY A 387 -28.32 1.68 -28.77
N GLN A 388 -27.25 2.11 -28.10
CA GLN A 388 -26.08 2.71 -28.75
C GLN A 388 -25.09 1.61 -29.15
N THR A 389 -24.57 1.70 -30.38
CA THR A 389 -23.53 0.79 -30.90
C THR A 389 -22.14 1.41 -30.78
N ALA A 390 -21.10 0.59 -30.97
CA ALA A 390 -19.71 1.07 -31.07
C ALA A 390 -19.54 2.07 -32.22
N LEU A 391 -20.15 1.81 -33.39
CA LEU A 391 -20.08 2.70 -34.56
C LEU A 391 -20.62 4.11 -34.25
N MET A 392 -21.71 4.23 -33.49
CA MET A 392 -22.25 5.53 -33.09
C MET A 392 -21.24 6.35 -32.26
N PHE A 393 -20.53 5.71 -31.32
CA PHE A 393 -19.49 6.39 -30.55
C PHE A 393 -18.29 6.80 -31.41
N LEU A 394 -17.89 5.95 -32.37
CA LEU A 394 -16.81 6.28 -33.31
C LEU A 394 -17.18 7.49 -34.19
N CYS A 395 -18.41 7.57 -34.70
CA CYS A 395 -18.86 8.72 -35.49
C CYS A 395 -18.87 10.04 -34.69
N ALA A 396 -19.04 9.98 -33.38
CA ALA A 396 -18.99 11.15 -32.49
C ALA A 396 -17.58 11.53 -32.04
N SER A 397 -16.60 10.63 -32.26
CA SER A 397 -15.23 10.78 -31.79
C SER A 397 -14.47 11.86 -32.55
N ARG A 398 -13.47 12.45 -31.90
CA ARG A 398 -12.57 13.46 -32.49
C ARG A 398 -11.13 12.95 -32.57
N ASP A 399 -10.89 11.75 -32.05
CA ASP A 399 -9.60 11.10 -32.07
C ASP A 399 -9.26 10.55 -33.46
N VAL A 400 -7.98 10.64 -33.84
CA VAL A 400 -7.49 10.17 -35.13
C VAL A 400 -7.51 8.64 -35.27
N GLU A 401 -7.33 7.89 -34.18
CA GLU A 401 -7.45 6.43 -34.19
C GLU A 401 -8.92 5.97 -34.30
N ALA A 402 -9.88 6.84 -33.95
CA ALA A 402 -11.29 6.50 -34.12
C ALA A 402 -11.67 6.30 -35.59
N GLN A 403 -11.05 7.05 -36.51
CA GLN A 403 -11.32 6.91 -37.95
C GLN A 403 -10.81 5.57 -38.49
N ASP A 404 -9.58 5.19 -38.13
CA ASP A 404 -9.00 3.88 -38.47
C ASP A 404 -9.87 2.74 -37.91
N LEU A 405 -10.30 2.85 -36.65
CA LEU A 405 -11.18 1.86 -36.06
C LEU A 405 -12.59 1.86 -36.69
N GLN A 406 -13.11 3.02 -37.11
CA GLN A 406 -14.39 3.12 -37.84
C GLN A 406 -14.31 2.35 -39.15
N ILE A 407 -13.23 2.53 -39.92
CA ILE A 407 -12.99 1.77 -41.16
C ILE A 407 -13.00 0.28 -40.85
N GLN A 408 -12.25 -0.16 -39.84
CA GLN A 408 -12.16 -1.59 -39.50
C GLN A 408 -13.52 -2.19 -39.07
N VAL A 409 -14.35 -1.46 -38.32
CA VAL A 409 -15.70 -1.98 -37.97
C VAL A 409 -16.65 -1.99 -39.16
N LEU A 410 -16.53 -1.01 -40.08
CA LEU A 410 -17.33 -0.99 -41.31
C LEU A 410 -16.93 -2.12 -42.26
N GLU A 411 -15.62 -2.39 -42.41
CA GLU A 411 -15.10 -3.56 -43.12
C GLU A 411 -15.59 -4.88 -42.51
N ALA A 412 -15.75 -4.91 -41.19
CA ALA A 412 -16.31 -6.05 -40.47
C ALA A 412 -17.85 -6.15 -40.54
N GLY A 413 -18.54 -5.20 -41.19
CA GLY A 413 -19.99 -5.24 -41.42
C GLY A 413 -20.83 -4.55 -40.34
N ALA A 414 -20.34 -3.46 -39.74
CA ALA A 414 -21.13 -2.65 -38.81
C ALA A 414 -22.37 -2.05 -39.50
N ASP A 415 -23.53 -2.13 -38.85
CA ASP A 415 -24.79 -1.61 -39.39
C ASP A 415 -24.85 -0.07 -39.30
N VAL A 416 -24.80 0.58 -40.46
CA VAL A 416 -24.91 2.04 -40.61
C VAL A 416 -26.33 2.58 -40.37
N GLY A 417 -27.34 1.70 -40.28
CA GLY A 417 -28.76 2.03 -40.17
C GLY A 417 -29.40 1.79 -38.80
N THR A 418 -28.64 1.27 -37.82
CA THR A 418 -29.10 1.05 -36.44
C THR A 418 -29.50 2.37 -35.79
N MET A 419 -30.46 2.32 -34.87
CA MET A 419 -30.99 3.49 -34.15
C MET A 419 -30.90 3.27 -32.65
N ASP A 420 -30.45 4.28 -31.91
CA ASP A 420 -30.50 4.27 -30.46
C ASP A 420 -31.93 4.52 -29.94
N LYS A 421 -32.12 4.56 -28.62
CA LYS A 421 -33.44 4.83 -28.02
C LYS A 421 -33.96 6.25 -28.26
N ASN A 422 -33.11 7.19 -28.66
CA ASN A 422 -33.50 8.54 -29.11
C ASN A 422 -33.85 8.58 -30.61
N GLY A 423 -33.71 7.44 -31.31
CA GLY A 423 -33.88 7.38 -32.75
C GLY A 423 -32.68 7.94 -33.53
N ASP A 424 -31.55 8.21 -32.88
CA ASP A 424 -30.35 8.69 -33.56
C ASP A 424 -29.64 7.53 -34.28
N THR A 425 -29.25 7.75 -35.53
CA THR A 425 -28.44 6.83 -36.35
C THR A 425 -26.96 7.20 -36.28
N PRO A 426 -26.02 6.32 -36.70
CA PRO A 426 -24.61 6.68 -36.85
C PRO A 426 -24.38 7.98 -37.63
N LEU A 427 -25.18 8.25 -38.67
CA LEU A 427 -25.13 9.49 -39.44
C LEU A 427 -25.52 10.72 -38.60
N ILE A 428 -26.51 10.59 -37.73
CA ILE A 428 -26.89 11.65 -36.79
C ILE A 428 -25.79 11.88 -35.74
N TYR A 429 -25.12 10.82 -35.27
CA TYR A 429 -23.96 10.95 -34.39
C TYR A 429 -22.80 11.71 -35.07
N ALA A 430 -22.53 11.40 -36.35
CA ALA A 430 -21.54 12.14 -37.15
C ALA A 430 -21.92 13.62 -37.33
N ALA A 431 -23.22 13.92 -37.54
CA ALA A 431 -23.72 15.30 -37.63
C ALA A 431 -23.58 16.07 -36.29
N LYS A 432 -23.70 15.38 -35.15
CA LYS A 432 -23.50 15.93 -33.79
C LYS A 432 -22.03 16.10 -33.41
N ASN A 433 -21.09 15.66 -34.24
CA ASN A 433 -19.68 15.75 -33.94
C ASN A 433 -19.25 17.22 -33.78
N ARG A 434 -18.54 17.51 -32.69
CA ARG A 434 -18.09 18.88 -32.36
C ARG A 434 -16.97 19.37 -33.29
N ASN A 435 -16.28 18.45 -33.96
CA ASN A 435 -15.33 18.79 -35.02
C ASN A 435 -16.01 18.53 -36.38
N ALA A 436 -16.32 19.62 -37.09
CA ALA A 436 -17.03 19.57 -38.36
C ALA A 436 -16.35 18.68 -39.42
N ASN A 437 -15.02 18.76 -39.52
CA ASN A 437 -14.24 17.96 -40.45
C ASN A 437 -14.26 16.48 -40.08
N SER A 438 -13.98 16.15 -38.81
CA SER A 438 -14.04 14.77 -38.34
C SER A 438 -15.42 14.17 -38.55
N GLY A 439 -16.49 14.89 -38.18
CA GLY A 439 -17.87 14.44 -38.43
C GLY A 439 -18.11 14.13 -39.90
N LYS A 440 -17.72 15.05 -40.80
CA LYS A 440 -17.90 14.89 -42.23
C LYS A 440 -17.16 13.65 -42.75
N GLU A 441 -15.89 13.47 -42.39
CA GLU A 441 -15.10 12.30 -42.77
C GLU A 441 -15.72 11.00 -42.25
N MET A 442 -16.21 10.99 -41.00
CA MET A 442 -16.90 9.83 -40.43
C MET A 442 -18.18 9.51 -41.20
N ALA A 443 -18.89 10.53 -41.70
CA ALA A 443 -20.09 10.36 -42.52
C ALA A 443 -19.77 9.89 -43.94
N GLU A 444 -18.70 10.39 -44.56
CA GLU A 444 -18.20 9.89 -45.86
C GLU A 444 -17.98 8.38 -45.81
N LEU A 445 -17.32 7.89 -44.74
CA LEU A 445 -17.11 6.46 -44.52
C LEU A 445 -18.43 5.68 -44.39
N LEU A 446 -19.46 6.22 -43.73
CA LEU A 446 -20.76 5.55 -43.67
C LEU A 446 -21.39 5.35 -45.05
N PHE A 447 -21.26 6.32 -45.96
CA PHE A 447 -21.75 6.24 -47.34
C PHE A 447 -20.89 5.37 -48.24
N ASP A 448 -19.59 5.26 -47.97
CA ASP A 448 -18.68 4.42 -48.75
C ASP A 448 -18.91 2.92 -48.48
N PHE A 449 -19.31 2.57 -47.25
CA PHE A 449 -19.51 1.18 -46.82
C PHE A 449 -20.98 0.74 -46.75
N GLY A 450 -21.94 1.66 -46.82
CA GLY A 450 -23.36 1.32 -46.72
C GLY A 450 -24.31 2.41 -47.21
N ASP A 451 -25.59 2.23 -46.92
CA ASP A 451 -26.67 3.16 -47.28
C ASP A 451 -27.30 3.73 -45.99
N PRO A 452 -26.64 4.71 -45.33
CA PRO A 452 -27.17 5.30 -44.11
C PRO A 452 -28.48 6.03 -44.39
N LYS A 453 -29.44 5.93 -43.45
CA LYS A 453 -30.78 6.51 -43.61
C LYS A 453 -30.74 8.05 -43.59
N LEU A 454 -30.57 8.67 -44.75
CA LEU A 454 -30.38 10.12 -44.91
C LEU A 454 -31.58 10.94 -44.40
N GLU A 455 -32.80 10.53 -44.77
CA GLU A 455 -34.05 11.23 -44.44
C GLU A 455 -34.70 10.76 -43.12
N HIS A 456 -33.99 9.94 -42.34
CA HIS A 456 -34.53 9.45 -41.06
C HIS A 456 -34.60 10.59 -40.04
N VAL A 457 -35.72 10.67 -39.32
CA VAL A 457 -35.93 11.63 -38.23
C VAL A 457 -35.83 10.92 -36.89
N ASN A 458 -35.07 11.52 -35.96
CA ASN A 458 -34.99 11.04 -34.59
C ASN A 458 -36.27 11.38 -33.79
N ASN A 459 -36.28 11.08 -32.49
CA ASN A 459 -37.43 11.34 -31.63
C ASN A 459 -37.74 12.84 -31.43
N ASP A 460 -36.77 13.73 -31.70
CA ASP A 460 -36.99 15.18 -31.75
C ASP A 460 -37.57 15.65 -33.09
N GLY A 461 -37.82 14.73 -34.03
CA GLY A 461 -38.32 15.02 -35.36
C GLY A 461 -37.28 15.59 -36.31
N LYS A 462 -35.97 15.41 -36.04
CA LYS A 462 -34.89 16.00 -36.81
C LYS A 462 -34.07 14.98 -37.60
N THR A 463 -33.74 15.32 -38.83
CA THR A 463 -32.78 14.62 -39.69
C THR A 463 -31.34 14.97 -39.34
N ALA A 464 -30.37 14.20 -39.87
CA ALA A 464 -28.95 14.54 -39.76
C ALA A 464 -28.63 15.92 -40.37
N LEU A 465 -29.31 16.30 -41.45
CA LEU A 465 -29.15 17.60 -42.10
C LEU A 465 -29.62 18.76 -41.21
N GLU A 466 -30.79 18.62 -40.60
CA GLU A 466 -31.34 19.64 -39.68
C GLU A 466 -30.48 19.78 -38.43
N ILE A 467 -29.97 18.67 -37.87
CA ILE A 467 -29.06 18.69 -36.74
C ILE A 467 -27.74 19.39 -37.10
N ALA A 468 -27.14 19.06 -38.24
CA ALA A 468 -25.93 19.74 -38.71
C ALA A 468 -26.16 21.24 -38.94
N THR A 469 -27.37 21.61 -39.41
CA THR A 469 -27.77 23.01 -39.62
C THR A 469 -27.92 23.77 -38.30
N ASP A 470 -28.57 23.17 -37.30
CA ASP A 470 -28.73 23.75 -35.96
C ASP A 470 -27.40 23.95 -35.24
N LEU A 471 -26.44 23.05 -35.48
CA LEU A 471 -25.08 23.14 -34.96
C LEU A 471 -24.16 24.04 -35.80
N ASN A 472 -24.67 24.67 -36.86
CA ASN A 472 -23.93 25.53 -37.78
C ASN A 472 -22.71 24.83 -38.43
N ASN A 473 -22.85 23.54 -38.75
CA ASN A 473 -21.82 22.74 -39.40
C ASN A 473 -21.97 22.81 -40.93
N GLU A 474 -21.52 23.92 -41.52
CA GLU A 474 -21.69 24.19 -42.95
C GLU A 474 -21.08 23.12 -43.87
N GLU A 475 -19.92 22.56 -43.51
CA GLU A 475 -19.22 21.58 -44.34
C GLU A 475 -19.99 20.26 -44.40
N PHE A 476 -20.52 19.82 -43.25
CA PHE A 476 -21.35 18.62 -43.18
C PHE A 476 -22.69 18.82 -43.89
N VAL A 477 -23.32 20.00 -43.76
CA VAL A 477 -24.54 20.36 -44.49
C VAL A 477 -24.31 20.31 -46.00
N LYS A 478 -23.24 20.96 -46.49
CA LYS A 478 -22.87 20.93 -47.92
C LYS A 478 -22.66 19.50 -48.39
N PHE A 479 -21.97 18.67 -47.59
CA PHE A 479 -21.76 17.26 -47.90
C PHE A 479 -23.07 16.48 -48.02
N LEU A 480 -23.96 16.56 -47.02
CA LEU A 480 -25.24 15.85 -47.07
C LEU A 480 -26.11 16.26 -48.27
N LEU A 481 -26.11 17.54 -48.65
CA LEU A 481 -26.82 18.02 -49.84
C LEU A 481 -26.29 17.42 -51.15
N THR A 482 -25.05 16.89 -51.18
CA THR A 482 -24.53 16.14 -52.34
C THR A 482 -24.98 14.69 -52.39
N LYS A 483 -25.61 14.19 -51.32
CA LYS A 483 -26.07 12.80 -51.16
C LYS A 483 -27.59 12.65 -51.26
N MET A 484 -28.34 13.76 -51.20
CA MET A 484 -29.77 13.84 -51.52
C MET A 484 -29.98 13.83 -53.04
#